data_AF-A0A970TCY1-F1
#
_entry.id   AF-A0A970TCY1-F1
#
_cell.length_a   1.000
_cell.length_b   1.000
_cell.length_c   1.000
_cell.angle_alpha   90.00
_cell.angle_beta   90.00
_cell.angle_gamma   90.00
#
_symmetry.space_group_name_H-M   'P 1'
#
loop_
_entity.id
_entity.type
_entity.pdbx_description
1 polymer ?
#
loop_
_entity_poly.entity_id
_entity_poly.type
_entity_poly.pdbx_seq_one_letter_code
_entity_poly.pdbx_strand_id
1 'polypeptide(L)'
;MPEVVVVGGNGQEVLDTFEAELEDLIQSCRHPAEKRIRYGNLRSEISRGSDEGEAANAAVVYETPGGSTTQINIVYDEGARTFSYLSDDLGETLTSTDPREVLDMVRRHAETIPDKRLQALKGTIDIWMSEGKSRREMFSEMNKLLQNEFLGGRITNDELKAGIQHIVREFSRDSR
;
A
#
# COMPACT_ATOMS: atom_id res chain seq x y z
N MET A 1 -6.08 -54.00 7.66
CA MET A 1 -5.95 -52.77 6.86
C MET A 1 -5.77 -51.63 7.85
N PRO A 2 -4.61 -50.97 7.89
CA PRO A 2 -4.46 -49.82 8.79
C PRO A 2 -5.07 -48.58 8.12
N GLU A 3 -5.94 -47.94 8.86
CA GLU A 3 -6.54 -46.63 8.60
C GLU A 3 -5.42 -45.59 8.51
N VAL A 4 -5.34 -44.89 7.38
CA VAL A 4 -4.40 -43.78 7.19
C VAL A 4 -5.02 -42.56 7.84
N VAL A 5 -4.51 -42.18 9.00
CA VAL A 5 -4.75 -40.86 9.59
C VAL A 5 -4.08 -39.83 8.69
N VAL A 6 -4.88 -39.12 7.89
CA VAL A 6 -4.43 -37.96 7.14
C VAL A 6 -4.16 -36.86 8.16
N VAL A 7 -2.88 -36.61 8.42
CA VAL A 7 -2.41 -35.50 9.24
C VAL A 7 -2.75 -34.21 8.50
N GLY A 8 -3.85 -33.56 8.86
CA GLY A 8 -4.31 -32.26 8.35
C GLY A 8 -3.45 -31.09 8.85
N GLY A 9 -2.12 -31.20 8.78
CA GLY A 9 -1.19 -30.29 9.46
C GLY A 9 -0.56 -29.18 8.61
N ASN A 10 -0.49 -29.28 7.29
CA ASN A 10 0.48 -28.43 6.56
C ASN A 10 -0.09 -27.17 5.89
N GLY A 11 -1.39 -27.09 5.61
CA GLY A 11 -1.98 -25.93 4.90
C GLY A 11 -2.22 -24.73 5.83
N GLN A 12 -2.68 -25.00 7.04
CA GLN A 12 -2.94 -24.01 8.08
C GLN A 12 -1.66 -23.35 8.59
N GLU A 13 -0.59 -24.13 8.76
CA GLU A 13 0.73 -23.63 9.20
C GLU A 13 1.33 -22.62 8.21
N VAL A 14 1.11 -22.81 6.90
CA VAL A 14 1.61 -21.90 5.86
C VAL A 14 0.87 -20.57 5.91
N LEU A 15 -0.47 -20.60 6.03
CA LEU A 15 -1.27 -19.39 6.16
C LEU A 15 -0.92 -18.65 7.46
N ASP A 16 -0.88 -19.34 8.60
CA ASP A 16 -0.56 -18.73 9.89
C ASP A 16 0.83 -18.08 9.90
N THR A 17 1.82 -18.70 9.24
CA THR A 17 3.15 -18.11 9.04
C THR A 17 3.08 -16.82 8.21
N PHE A 18 2.35 -16.85 7.09
CA PHE A 18 2.13 -15.68 6.25
C PHE A 18 1.46 -14.54 7.03
N GLU A 19 0.41 -14.84 7.81
CA GLU A 19 -0.32 -13.84 8.60
C GLU A 19 0.59 -13.16 9.63
N ALA A 20 1.38 -13.95 10.36
CA ALA A 20 2.30 -13.44 11.38
C ALA A 20 3.39 -12.55 10.76
N GLU A 21 4.05 -13.01 9.69
CA GLU A 21 5.10 -12.24 9.03
C GLU A 21 4.57 -11.00 8.30
N LEU A 22 3.34 -11.06 7.78
CA LEU A 22 2.67 -9.89 7.20
C LEU A 22 2.39 -8.83 8.27
N GLU A 23 1.88 -9.22 9.44
CA GLU A 23 1.65 -8.28 10.54
C GLU A 23 2.96 -7.61 10.98
N ASP A 24 4.05 -8.38 11.11
CA ASP A 24 5.37 -7.83 11.44
C ASP A 24 5.85 -6.81 10.39
N LEU A 25 5.67 -7.11 9.10
CA LEU A 25 5.98 -6.18 8.01
C LEU A 25 5.17 -4.88 8.15
N ILE A 26 3.85 -4.98 8.34
CA ILE A 26 2.96 -3.82 8.47
C ILE A 26 3.33 -2.97 9.69
N GLN A 27 3.63 -3.60 10.84
CA GLN A 27 4.06 -2.90 12.05
C GLN A 27 5.38 -2.15 11.84
N SER A 28 6.32 -2.72 11.09
CA SER A 28 7.58 -2.06 10.75
C SER A 28 7.41 -0.77 9.92
N CYS A 29 6.32 -0.68 9.16
CA CYS A 29 5.89 0.48 8.38
C CYS A 29 5.05 1.48 9.21
N ARG A 30 4.63 1.13 10.42
CA ARG A 30 3.81 1.99 11.29
C ARG A 30 4.57 2.63 12.44
N HIS A 31 5.74 2.11 12.80
CA HIS A 31 6.54 2.60 13.92
C HIS A 31 7.95 3.08 13.53
N PRO A 32 8.37 4.29 13.96
CA PRO A 32 7.62 5.29 14.74
C PRO A 32 6.46 5.91 13.95
N ALA A 33 5.56 6.64 14.63
CA ALA A 33 4.29 7.11 14.07
C ALA A 33 4.40 7.89 12.75
N GLU A 34 5.52 8.58 12.51
CA GLU A 34 5.82 9.28 11.26
C GLU A 34 5.83 8.36 10.04
N LYS A 35 6.23 7.09 10.22
CA LYS A 35 6.20 6.10 9.15
C LYS A 35 4.78 5.79 8.69
N ARG A 36 3.78 5.89 9.57
CA ARG A 36 2.38 5.67 9.18
C ARG A 36 1.98 6.60 8.04
N ILE A 37 2.33 7.88 8.11
CA ILE A 37 2.00 8.82 7.04
C ILE A 37 2.87 8.54 5.80
N ARG A 38 4.17 8.29 6.00
CA ARG A 38 5.12 8.00 4.92
C ARG A 38 4.72 6.80 4.06
N TYR A 39 4.18 5.76 4.67
CA TYR A 39 3.68 4.56 3.98
C TYR A 39 2.17 4.62 3.70
N GLY A 40 1.56 5.81 3.70
CA GLY A 40 0.16 5.95 3.31
C GLY A 40 -0.80 5.19 4.20
N ASN A 41 -0.53 5.13 5.50
CA ASN A 41 -1.26 4.36 6.50
C ASN A 41 -1.48 2.90 6.08
N LEU A 42 -0.41 2.29 5.56
CA LEU A 42 -0.35 0.87 5.19
C LEU A 42 -0.93 -0.01 6.29
N ARG A 43 -1.89 -0.85 5.91
CA ARG A 43 -2.62 -1.77 6.78
C ARG A 43 -2.98 -3.04 6.03
N SER A 44 -3.30 -4.09 6.77
CA SER A 44 -3.80 -5.35 6.22
C SER A 44 -5.09 -5.76 6.91
N GLU A 45 -5.93 -6.50 6.19
CA GLU A 45 -7.09 -7.22 6.72
C GLU A 45 -7.12 -8.60 6.07
N ILE A 46 -7.35 -9.64 6.88
CA ILE A 46 -7.37 -11.03 6.41
C ILE A 46 -8.72 -11.62 6.75
N SER A 47 -9.45 -12.04 5.73
CA SER A 47 -10.73 -12.74 5.85
C SER A 47 -10.52 -14.21 5.55
N ARG A 48 -10.84 -15.08 6.50
CA ARG A 48 -10.90 -16.52 6.29
C ARG A 48 -12.33 -16.90 5.90
N GLY A 49 -12.51 -17.67 4.82
CA GLY A 49 -13.83 -18.15 4.40
C GLY A 49 -14.51 -18.96 5.50
N SER A 50 -15.80 -18.72 5.75
CA SER A 50 -16.53 -19.36 6.85
C SER A 50 -17.32 -20.61 6.47
N ASP A 51 -17.49 -20.94 5.19
CA ASP A 51 -18.20 -22.15 4.74
C ASP A 51 -17.65 -22.66 3.39
N GLU A 52 -17.42 -23.97 3.31
CA GLU A 52 -17.08 -24.82 2.13
C GLU A 52 -16.61 -24.07 0.88
N GLY A 53 -15.38 -23.56 0.99
CA GLY A 53 -14.71 -22.74 -0.01
C GLY A 53 -13.43 -22.22 0.63
N GLU A 54 -12.53 -23.16 0.89
CA GLU A 54 -11.20 -23.16 1.54
C GLU A 54 -10.24 -22.04 1.09
N ALA A 55 -10.67 -20.79 0.99
CA ALA A 55 -9.83 -19.68 0.58
C ALA A 55 -9.77 -18.58 1.65
N ALA A 56 -8.56 -18.18 2.00
CA ALA A 56 -8.29 -16.98 2.78
C ALA A 56 -7.93 -15.83 1.84
N ASN A 57 -8.39 -14.62 2.15
CA ASN A 57 -8.05 -13.43 1.38
C ASN A 57 -7.41 -12.39 2.28
N ALA A 58 -6.19 -11.97 1.95
CA ALA A 58 -5.50 -10.87 2.57
C ALA A 58 -5.54 -9.63 1.66
N ALA A 59 -6.10 -8.55 2.18
CA ALA A 59 -6.12 -7.25 1.55
C ALA A 59 -5.10 -6.33 2.23
N VAL A 60 -4.09 -5.86 1.48
CA VAL A 60 -3.11 -4.87 1.95
C VAL A 60 -3.43 -3.53 1.31
N VAL A 61 -3.67 -2.50 2.13
CA VAL A 61 -4.23 -1.22 1.69
C VAL A 61 -3.35 -0.06 2.14
N TYR A 62 -3.14 0.91 1.26
CA TYR A 62 -2.51 2.19 1.57
C TYR A 62 -3.12 3.33 0.75
N GLU A 63 -2.85 4.57 1.16
CA GLU A 63 -3.32 5.78 0.49
C GLU A 63 -2.18 6.66 -0.02
N THR A 64 -2.52 7.50 -1.00
CA THR A 64 -1.69 8.60 -1.49
C THR A 64 -2.29 9.96 -1.09
N PRO A 65 -1.49 11.06 -1.11
CA PRO A 65 -1.99 12.39 -0.77
C PRO A 65 -3.26 12.74 -1.55
N GLY A 66 -4.24 13.33 -0.87
CA GLY A 66 -5.56 13.59 -1.45
C GLY A 66 -6.56 12.42 -1.33
N GLY A 67 -6.13 11.27 -0.78
CA GLY A 67 -7.03 10.19 -0.36
C GLY A 67 -7.31 9.12 -1.41
N SER A 68 -6.50 9.01 -2.46
CA SER A 68 -6.61 7.89 -3.40
C SER A 68 -6.05 6.61 -2.76
N THR A 69 -6.86 5.56 -2.78
CA THR A 69 -6.59 4.27 -2.13
C THR A 69 -6.03 3.26 -3.13
N THR A 70 -4.98 2.54 -2.74
CA THR A 70 -4.46 1.38 -3.47
C THR A 70 -4.59 0.14 -2.59
N GLN A 71 -4.98 -0.97 -3.22
CA GLN A 71 -5.18 -2.26 -2.55
C GLN A 71 -4.45 -3.36 -3.31
N ILE A 72 -3.73 -4.20 -2.58
CA ILE A 72 -3.13 -5.44 -3.05
C ILE A 72 -3.96 -6.57 -2.47
N ASN A 73 -4.46 -7.46 -3.33
CA ASN A 73 -5.22 -8.63 -2.93
C ASN A 73 -4.37 -9.89 -3.11
N ILE A 74 -4.37 -10.71 -2.07
CA ILE A 74 -3.67 -11.99 -2.02
C ILE A 74 -4.69 -13.03 -1.60
N VAL A 75 -4.93 -14.01 -2.46
CA VAL A 75 -5.84 -15.13 -2.18
C VAL A 75 -4.99 -16.36 -1.90
N TYR A 76 -5.23 -17.02 -0.78
CA TYR A 76 -4.66 -18.32 -0.47
C TYR A 76 -5.73 -19.39 -0.61
N ASP A 77 -5.52 -20.35 -1.50
CA ASP A 77 -6.34 -21.55 -1.64
C ASP A 77 -5.75 -22.64 -0.74
N GLU A 78 -6.47 -23.04 0.31
CA GLU A 78 -6.02 -24.05 1.29
C GLU A 78 -5.99 -25.46 0.69
N GLY A 79 -6.89 -25.75 -0.26
CA GLY A 79 -6.97 -27.04 -0.95
C GLY A 79 -5.80 -27.24 -1.91
N ALA A 80 -5.46 -26.22 -2.70
CA ALA A 80 -4.30 -26.21 -3.59
C ALA A 80 -2.99 -25.85 -2.88
N ARG A 81 -3.06 -25.25 -1.68
CA ARG A 81 -1.94 -24.69 -0.91
C ARG A 81 -1.12 -23.67 -1.71
N THR A 82 -1.83 -22.80 -2.40
CA THR A 82 -1.23 -21.80 -3.29
C THR A 82 -1.78 -20.42 -3.01
N PHE A 83 -0.88 -19.46 -2.90
CA PHE A 83 -1.18 -18.04 -2.98
C PHE A 83 -1.35 -17.61 -4.43
N SER A 84 -2.27 -16.68 -4.67
CA SER A 84 -2.52 -16.02 -5.95
C SER A 84 -2.57 -14.51 -5.73
N TYR A 85 -1.83 -13.75 -6.54
CA TYR A 85 -1.74 -12.29 -6.44
C TYR A 85 -1.43 -11.67 -7.81
N LEU A 86 -1.64 -10.37 -7.96
CA LEU A 86 -1.30 -9.66 -9.20
C LEU A 86 0.19 -9.31 -9.24
N SER A 87 0.80 -9.38 -10.43
CA SER A 87 2.14 -8.88 -10.70
C SER A 87 2.26 -7.36 -10.43
N ASP A 88 3.49 -6.87 -10.30
CA ASP A 88 3.77 -5.46 -9.99
C ASP A 88 3.21 -4.49 -11.04
N ASP A 89 3.09 -4.92 -12.31
CA ASP A 89 2.52 -4.17 -13.43
C ASP A 89 1.00 -4.40 -13.60
N LEU A 90 0.40 -5.20 -12.73
CA LEU A 90 -1.02 -5.59 -12.74
C LEU A 90 -1.45 -6.32 -14.03
N GLY A 91 -0.49 -6.82 -14.82
CA GLY A 91 -0.74 -7.46 -16.11
C GLY A 91 -1.07 -8.94 -16.01
N GLU A 92 -0.57 -9.63 -14.98
CA GLU A 92 -0.68 -11.08 -14.84
C GLU A 92 -1.01 -11.50 -13.40
N THR A 93 -1.76 -12.60 -13.26
CA THR A 93 -1.93 -13.27 -11.98
C THR A 93 -0.79 -14.26 -11.78
N LEU A 94 -0.03 -14.08 -10.71
CA LEU A 94 1.04 -14.97 -10.28
C LEU A 94 0.52 -15.91 -9.20
N THR A 95 1.06 -17.13 -9.17
CA THR A 95 0.80 -18.11 -8.12
C THR A 95 2.09 -18.53 -7.45
N SER A 96 2.05 -18.78 -6.14
CA SER A 96 3.20 -19.26 -5.37
C SER A 96 2.76 -20.18 -4.24
N THR A 97 3.54 -21.21 -3.94
CA THR A 97 3.36 -22.06 -2.76
C THR A 97 4.20 -21.59 -1.57
N ASP A 98 5.11 -20.63 -1.77
CA ASP A 98 6.00 -20.12 -0.74
C ASP A 98 5.47 -18.78 -0.19
N PRO A 99 5.06 -18.71 1.09
CA PRO A 99 4.59 -17.46 1.70
C PRO A 99 5.64 -16.35 1.66
N ARG A 100 6.94 -16.68 1.62
CA ARG A 100 8.03 -15.69 1.58
C ARG A 100 8.07 -14.94 0.26
N GLU A 101 7.78 -15.59 -0.86
CA GLU A 101 7.73 -14.92 -2.16
C GLU A 101 6.59 -13.87 -2.20
N VAL A 102 5.46 -14.20 -1.59
CA VAL A 102 4.32 -13.28 -1.46
C VAL A 102 4.67 -12.11 -0.55
N LEU A 103 5.33 -12.37 0.59
CA LEU A 103 5.77 -11.33 1.52
C LEU A 103 6.82 -10.41 0.89
N ASP A 104 7.74 -10.95 0.09
CA ASP A 104 8.71 -10.17 -0.64
C ASP A 104 8.05 -9.29 -1.71
N MET A 105 6.97 -9.76 -2.35
CA MET A 105 6.13 -8.91 -3.20
C MET A 105 5.51 -7.77 -2.40
N VAL A 106 4.88 -8.04 -1.24
CA VAL A 106 4.28 -6.99 -0.40
C VAL A 106 5.33 -5.99 0.08
N ARG A 107 6.51 -6.48 0.47
CA ARG A 107 7.65 -5.64 0.89
C ARG A 107 8.12 -4.72 -0.23
N ARG A 108 8.34 -5.25 -1.44
CA ARG A 108 8.71 -4.44 -2.61
C ARG A 108 7.67 -3.37 -2.89
N HIS A 109 6.38 -3.72 -2.84
CA HIS A 109 5.31 -2.74 -2.97
C HIS A 109 5.38 -1.66 -1.89
N ALA A 110 5.53 -2.04 -0.61
CA ALA A 110 5.62 -1.11 0.51
C ALA A 110 6.79 -0.14 0.37
N GLU A 111 7.95 -0.62 -0.09
CA GLU A 111 9.14 0.20 -0.34
C GLU A 111 8.92 1.25 -1.44
N THR A 112 8.05 0.98 -2.42
CA THR A 112 7.71 1.97 -3.47
C THR A 112 6.70 3.04 -3.03
N ILE A 113 5.98 2.84 -1.92
CA ILE A 113 4.89 3.73 -1.50
C ILE A 113 5.36 5.20 -1.36
N PRO A 114 6.47 5.52 -0.66
CA PRO A 114 6.89 6.91 -0.49
C PRO A 114 7.11 7.65 -1.82
N ASP A 115 7.70 6.98 -2.81
CA ASP A 115 7.93 7.56 -4.13
C ASP A 115 6.63 7.74 -4.90
N LYS A 116 5.75 6.73 -4.89
CA LYS A 116 4.42 6.81 -5.52
C LYS A 116 3.60 7.96 -4.94
N ARG A 117 3.64 8.15 -3.63
CA ARG A 117 2.97 9.25 -2.93
C ARG A 117 3.50 10.61 -3.36
N LEU A 118 4.83 10.76 -3.45
CA LEU A 118 5.44 12.00 -3.91
C LEU A 118 5.10 12.31 -5.37
N GLN A 119 5.07 11.31 -6.24
CA GLN A 119 4.65 11.49 -7.63
C GLN A 119 3.18 11.89 -7.75
N ALA A 120 2.29 11.25 -6.97
CA ALA A 120 0.88 11.61 -6.90
C ALA A 120 0.71 13.08 -6.47
N LEU A 121 1.43 13.51 -5.43
CA LEU A 121 1.43 14.91 -4.97
C LEU A 121 1.85 15.89 -6.08
N LYS A 122 2.92 15.58 -6.82
CA LYS A 122 3.37 16.43 -7.93
C LYS A 122 2.32 16.48 -9.04
N GLY A 123 1.73 15.36 -9.41
CA GLY A 123 0.64 15.32 -10.38
C GLY A 123 -0.56 16.15 -9.94
N THR A 124 -0.92 16.13 -8.66
CA THR A 124 -1.95 17.02 -8.10
C THR A 124 -1.59 18.49 -8.22
N ILE A 125 -0.34 18.86 -7.94
CA ILE A 125 0.15 20.23 -8.12
C ILE A 125 0.09 20.64 -9.59
N ASP A 126 0.48 19.77 -10.51
CA ASP A 126 0.44 20.05 -11.96
C ASP A 126 -1.00 20.28 -12.43
N ILE A 127 -1.97 19.51 -11.90
CA ILE A 127 -3.40 19.75 -12.14
C ILE A 127 -3.81 21.14 -11.62
N TRP A 128 -3.46 21.49 -10.38
CA TRP A 128 -3.77 22.83 -9.83
C TRP A 128 -3.19 23.98 -10.65
N MET A 129 -1.98 23.80 -11.17
CA MET A 129 -1.35 24.77 -12.08
C MET A 129 -2.16 24.89 -13.38
N SER A 130 -2.56 23.76 -13.97
CA SER A 130 -3.37 23.73 -15.20
C SER A 130 -4.77 24.35 -15.01
N GLU A 131 -5.32 24.27 -13.80
CA GLU A 131 -6.55 24.95 -13.38
C GLU A 131 -6.37 26.46 -13.17
N GLY A 132 -5.15 26.98 -13.25
CA GLY A 132 -4.83 28.40 -13.07
C GLY A 132 -4.83 28.86 -11.61
N LYS A 133 -4.69 27.95 -10.64
CA LYS A 133 -4.58 28.35 -9.22
C LYS A 133 -3.37 29.26 -9.03
N SER A 134 -3.53 30.28 -8.21
CA SER A 134 -2.42 31.14 -7.81
C SER A 134 -1.48 30.41 -6.84
N ARG A 135 -0.24 30.92 -6.73
CA ARG A 135 0.76 30.41 -5.76
C ARG A 135 0.21 30.40 -4.33
N ARG A 136 -0.56 31.42 -3.94
CA ARG A 136 -1.16 31.51 -2.60
C ARG A 136 -2.20 30.42 -2.37
N GLU A 137 -3.02 30.13 -3.37
CA GLU A 137 -4.04 29.07 -3.28
C GLU A 137 -3.39 27.70 -3.17
N MET A 138 -2.36 27.39 -3.97
CA MET A 138 -1.65 26.12 -3.86
C MET A 138 -0.96 25.93 -2.51
N PHE A 139 -0.34 26.97 -1.94
CA PHE A 139 0.21 26.85 -0.58
C PHE A 139 -0.88 26.62 0.47
N SER A 140 -2.07 27.20 0.28
CA SER A 140 -3.23 26.91 1.13
C SER A 140 -3.64 25.43 1.01
N GLU A 141 -3.72 24.88 -0.21
CA GLU A 141 -4.04 23.47 -0.43
C GLU A 141 -2.98 22.52 0.16
N MET A 142 -1.69 22.85 0.03
CA MET A 142 -0.60 22.09 0.65
C MET A 142 -0.74 22.06 2.18
N ASN A 143 -1.11 23.18 2.80
CA ASN A 143 -1.36 23.22 4.25
C ASN A 143 -2.57 22.37 4.65
N LYS A 144 -3.63 22.34 3.85
CA LYS A 144 -4.78 21.44 4.09
C LYS A 144 -4.36 19.97 4.04
N LEU A 145 -3.53 19.58 3.07
CA LEU A 145 -2.97 18.23 3.01
C LEU A 145 -2.12 17.89 4.24
N LEU A 146 -1.37 18.84 4.77
CA LEU A 146 -0.58 18.65 6.01
C LEU A 146 -1.46 18.49 7.25
N GLN A 147 -2.68 19.04 7.24
CA GLN A 147 -3.64 19.00 8.35
C GLN A 147 -4.74 17.95 8.16
N ASN A 148 -4.66 17.13 7.11
CA ASN A 148 -5.68 16.13 6.81
C ASN A 148 -5.85 15.15 7.97
N GLU A 149 -7.10 14.93 8.38
CA GLU A 149 -7.47 14.01 9.46
C GLU A 149 -7.23 12.55 9.06
N PHE A 150 -7.34 12.23 7.77
CA PHE A 150 -7.02 10.92 7.24
C PHE A 150 -5.50 10.76 7.12
N LEU A 151 -4.92 9.93 7.99
CA LEU A 151 -3.47 9.73 8.10
C LEU A 151 -2.80 9.38 6.75
N GLY A 152 -3.43 8.53 5.93
CA GLY A 152 -2.91 8.18 4.62
C GLY A 152 -3.07 9.28 3.56
N GLY A 153 -4.06 10.17 3.71
CA GLY A 153 -4.23 11.35 2.84
C GLY A 153 -3.37 12.54 3.25
N ARG A 154 -2.74 12.48 4.44
CA ARG A 154 -1.84 13.49 4.97
C ARG A 154 -0.47 13.42 4.29
N ILE A 155 0.16 14.57 4.09
CA ILE A 155 1.55 14.64 3.62
C ILE A 155 2.54 14.72 4.79
N THR A 156 3.73 14.17 4.59
CA THR A 156 4.89 14.31 5.48
C THR A 156 5.56 15.68 5.29
N ASN A 157 6.46 16.05 6.21
CA ASN A 157 7.27 17.28 6.08
C ASN A 157 8.19 17.23 4.84
N ASP A 158 8.71 16.04 4.51
CA ASP A 158 9.56 15.86 3.32
C ASP A 158 8.75 16.02 2.02
N GLU A 159 7.55 15.45 1.96
CA GLU A 159 6.61 15.63 0.86
C GLU A 159 6.18 17.10 0.73
N LEU A 160 5.91 17.80 1.84
CA LEU A 160 5.59 19.23 1.85
C LEU A 160 6.74 20.06 1.26
N LYS A 161 7.96 19.83 1.72
CA LYS A 161 9.15 20.52 1.22
C LYS A 161 9.34 20.29 -0.28
N ALA A 162 9.23 19.04 -0.73
CA ALA A 162 9.36 18.68 -2.13
C ALA A 162 8.24 19.30 -3.00
N GLY A 163 7.00 19.32 -2.49
CA GLY A 163 5.85 19.95 -3.15
C GLY A 163 6.02 21.46 -3.31
N ILE A 164 6.46 22.16 -2.25
CA ILE A 164 6.75 23.61 -2.32
C ILE A 164 7.86 23.90 -3.34
N GLN A 165 8.93 23.10 -3.35
CA GLN A 165 10.01 23.24 -4.33
C GLN A 165 9.52 23.05 -5.77
N HIS A 166 8.61 22.08 -5.98
CA HIS A 166 7.97 21.84 -7.28
C HIS A 166 7.13 23.05 -7.72
N ILE A 167 6.25 23.57 -6.84
CA ILE A 167 5.44 24.78 -7.11
C ILE A 167 6.34 25.96 -7.52
N VAL A 168 7.35 26.28 -6.72
CA VAL A 168 8.24 27.43 -6.98
C VAL A 168 8.96 27.29 -8.32
N ARG A 169 9.40 26.08 -8.67
CA ARG A 169 10.09 25.79 -9.92
C ARG A 169 9.18 26.02 -11.12
N GLU A 170 7.95 25.53 -11.11
CA GLU A 170 7.05 25.66 -12.25
C GLU A 170 6.59 27.12 -12.48
N PHE A 171 6.28 27.88 -11.42
CA PHE A 171 6.03 29.33 -11.58
C PHE A 171 7.21 30.12 -12.13
N SER A 172 8.44 29.70 -11.79
CA SER A 172 9.64 30.36 -12.29
C SER A 172 9.89 30.06 -13.78
N ARG A 173 9.26 29.00 -14.31
CA ARG A 173 9.28 28.64 -15.73
C ARG A 173 8.23 29.42 -16.51
N ASP A 174 7.00 29.53 -15.98
CA ASP A 174 5.92 30.32 -16.61
C ASP A 174 6.21 31.83 -16.66
N SER A 175 7.10 32.34 -15.81
CA SER A 175 7.49 33.75 -15.80
C SER A 175 8.60 34.08 -16.83
N ARG A 176 9.00 33.13 -17.68
CA ARG A 176 9.98 33.30 -18.77
C ARG A 176 9.32 33.12 -20.12
#